data_AF-A0A3B8P048-F1
#
_entry.id   AF-A0A3B8P048-F1
#
_cell.length_a   1.000
_cell.length_b   1.000
_cell.length_c   1.000
_cell.angle_alpha   90.00
_cell.angle_beta   90.00
_cell.angle_gamma   90.00
#
_symmetry.space_group_name_H-M   'P 1'
#
loop_
_entity.id
_entity.type
_entity.pdbx_description
1 polymer ?
#
loop_
_entity_poly.entity_id
_entity_poly.type
_entity_poly.pdbx_seq_one_letter_code
_entity_poly.pdbx_strand_id
1 'polypeptide(L)'
;MITKKFLTQNDTFVRPTLITPRYLIVHSTAQGYPNKDRLFNGWNRSGKLSVHGMVDDTGSWQTLPLNFLGWHVGSRGNSKTVGFEICEPKNIVYANANHTRVDTKLYDPNDPSVRADFEKRYKNAVELAVAFCRETGIPASRVVSHKEGWTLGIASNHGDPDQWWSLFGKTMDGFRAEVAEALKVSETPAEKPAEKVLFRVQAGAFLKKESAERLIVRLENAGFSAIAVRDGLFTRVQAGAFAKYENARALLMRLHDAGFAAIVKNV
;
A
#
# COMPACT_ATOMS: atom_id res chain seq x y z
N MET A 1 -1.34 -4.05 8.57
CA MET A 1 -0.65 -2.76 8.25
C MET A 1 0.49 -3.08 7.30
N ILE A 2 0.57 -2.39 6.15
CA ILE A 2 1.63 -2.64 5.16
C ILE A 2 2.88 -1.87 5.58
N THR A 3 3.99 -2.57 5.77
CA THR A 3 5.26 -1.93 6.14
C THR A 3 5.98 -1.43 4.90
N LYS A 4 6.45 -0.19 4.91
CA LYS A 4 7.35 0.33 3.87
C LYS A 4 8.78 -0.10 4.19
N LYS A 5 9.35 -0.97 3.36
CA LYS A 5 10.72 -1.47 3.49
C LYS A 5 11.35 -1.49 2.09
N PHE A 6 11.92 -0.36 1.69
CA PHE A 6 12.35 -0.17 0.30
C PHE A 6 13.65 -0.90 -0.04
N LEU A 7 13.77 -1.32 -1.30
CA LEU A 7 14.98 -1.91 -1.89
C LEU A 7 16.08 -0.86 -2.11
N THR A 8 16.54 -0.21 -1.04
CA THR A 8 17.44 0.97 -1.08
C THR A 8 18.81 0.72 -1.71
N GLN A 9 19.21 -0.54 -1.90
CA GLN A 9 20.47 -0.91 -2.56
C GLN A 9 20.27 -1.39 -4.01
N ASN A 10 19.02 -1.54 -4.47
CA ASN A 10 18.70 -1.97 -5.83
C ASN A 10 18.79 -0.80 -6.80
N ASP A 11 19.22 -1.07 -8.05
CA ASP A 11 19.42 -0.01 -9.04
C ASP A 11 18.12 0.73 -9.36
N THR A 12 16.95 0.08 -9.25
CA THR A 12 15.66 0.74 -9.48
C THR A 12 15.32 1.79 -8.44
N PHE A 13 15.79 1.62 -7.20
CA PHE A 13 15.57 2.60 -6.14
C PHE A 13 16.62 3.71 -6.19
N VAL A 14 17.89 3.34 -6.41
CA VAL A 14 19.02 4.29 -6.44
C VAL A 14 18.96 5.19 -7.68
N ARG A 15 18.51 4.66 -8.82
CA ARG A 15 18.41 5.37 -10.11
C ARG A 15 17.00 5.21 -10.70
N PRO A 16 16.00 5.87 -10.11
CA PRO A 16 14.62 5.61 -10.45
C PRO A 16 14.24 6.17 -11.82
N THR A 17 13.48 5.38 -12.57
CA THR A 17 12.69 5.87 -13.70
C THR A 17 11.26 6.08 -13.21
N LEU A 18 10.70 7.27 -13.40
CA LEU A 18 9.34 7.57 -12.97
C LEU A 18 8.30 7.05 -13.97
N ILE A 19 7.17 6.56 -13.46
CA ILE A 19 6.07 6.00 -14.23
C ILE A 19 4.71 6.48 -13.68
N THR A 20 3.68 6.38 -14.51
CA THR A 20 2.28 6.45 -14.08
C THR A 20 1.63 5.10 -14.37
N PRO A 21 1.55 4.20 -13.38
CA PRO A 21 1.09 2.84 -13.62
C PRO A 21 -0.40 2.83 -13.94
N ARG A 22 -0.80 1.87 -14.79
CA ARG A 22 -2.18 1.67 -15.25
C ARG A 22 -2.76 0.33 -14.82
N TYR A 23 -1.90 -0.63 -14.48
CA TYR A 23 -2.26 -1.97 -14.04
C TYR A 23 -1.47 -2.37 -12.80
N LEU A 24 -2.08 -3.23 -11.98
CA LEU A 24 -1.42 -3.91 -10.88
C LEU A 24 -1.25 -5.37 -11.25
N ILE A 25 -0.01 -5.86 -11.25
CA ILE A 25 0.32 -7.25 -11.56
C ILE A 25 0.48 -8.05 -10.26
N VAL A 26 -0.29 -9.13 -10.15
CA VAL A 26 -0.17 -10.13 -9.09
C VAL A 26 0.79 -11.22 -9.55
N HIS A 27 1.86 -11.42 -8.80
CA HIS A 27 2.82 -12.50 -9.02
C HIS A 27 2.79 -13.51 -7.87
N SER A 28 3.23 -14.73 -8.17
CA SER A 28 3.75 -15.64 -7.16
C SER A 28 5.16 -16.09 -7.57
N THR A 29 5.97 -16.45 -6.59
CA THR A 29 7.40 -16.70 -6.83
C THR A 29 7.69 -17.89 -7.72
N ALA A 30 6.70 -18.74 -8.01
CA ALA A 30 6.84 -20.00 -8.76
C ALA A 30 7.95 -20.90 -8.20
N GLN A 31 8.24 -20.78 -6.91
CA GLN A 31 9.21 -21.57 -6.16
C GLN A 31 9.02 -21.31 -4.67
N GLY A 32 9.37 -22.30 -3.83
CA GLY A 32 9.27 -22.19 -2.38
C GLY A 32 10.23 -21.17 -1.78
N TYR A 33 9.69 -20.17 -1.09
CA TYR A 33 10.44 -19.22 -0.26
C TYR A 33 10.07 -19.41 1.22
N PRO A 34 11.06 -19.35 2.14
CA PRO A 34 10.79 -19.40 3.57
C PRO A 34 9.99 -18.19 4.07
N ASN A 35 10.21 -17.01 3.48
CA ASN A 35 9.56 -15.74 3.83
C ASN A 35 9.97 -14.65 2.83
N LYS A 36 9.31 -13.49 2.92
CA LYS A 36 9.63 -12.31 2.12
C LYS A 36 10.99 -11.69 2.47
N ASP A 37 11.57 -11.94 3.65
CA ASP A 37 12.94 -11.50 3.99
C ASP A 37 13.98 -12.09 3.04
N ARG A 38 13.89 -13.40 2.73
CA ARG A 38 14.82 -14.04 1.79
C ARG A 38 14.71 -13.43 0.40
N LEU A 39 13.48 -13.17 -0.07
CA LEU A 39 13.24 -12.53 -1.37
C LEU A 39 13.81 -11.11 -1.38
N PHE A 40 13.48 -10.32 -0.36
CA PHE A 40 13.97 -8.95 -0.18
C PHE A 40 15.50 -8.89 -0.16
N ASN A 41 16.17 -9.73 0.65
CA ASN A 41 17.63 -9.75 0.74
C ASN A 41 18.29 -10.17 -0.58
N GLY A 42 17.64 -11.06 -1.34
CA GLY A 42 18.11 -11.45 -2.67
C GLY A 42 18.07 -10.30 -3.69
N TRP A 43 17.11 -9.38 -3.54
CA TRP A 43 16.88 -8.28 -4.50
C TRP A 43 17.39 -6.92 -4.01
N ASN A 44 17.62 -6.73 -2.71
CA ASN A 44 18.16 -5.49 -2.14
C ASN A 44 19.70 -5.42 -2.28
N ARG A 45 20.14 -5.40 -3.54
CA ARG A 45 21.53 -5.34 -4.00
C ARG A 45 21.56 -4.71 -5.39
N SER A 46 22.71 -4.25 -5.87
CA SER A 46 22.82 -3.77 -7.26
C SER A 46 22.37 -4.86 -8.24
N GLY A 47 21.55 -4.47 -9.20
CA GLY A 47 20.67 -5.35 -9.97
C GLY A 47 19.36 -4.65 -10.33
N LYS A 48 18.61 -5.26 -11.26
CA LYS A 48 17.36 -4.69 -11.80
C LYS A 48 16.10 -5.45 -11.45
N LEU A 49 16.17 -6.72 -11.01
CA LEU A 49 14.98 -7.45 -10.56
C LEU A 49 14.38 -6.77 -9.33
N SER A 50 13.14 -6.32 -9.45
CA SER A 50 12.47 -5.58 -8.38
C SER A 50 10.96 -5.52 -8.59
N VAL A 51 10.24 -5.49 -7.47
CA VAL A 51 8.78 -5.38 -7.39
C VAL A 51 8.40 -4.32 -6.37
N HIS A 52 7.17 -3.83 -6.48
CA HIS A 52 6.63 -2.79 -5.60
C HIS A 52 6.17 -3.32 -4.27
N GLY A 53 5.84 -4.61 -4.17
CA GLY A 53 5.60 -5.26 -2.89
C GLY A 53 5.95 -6.73 -2.82
N MET A 54 6.07 -7.22 -1.59
CA MET A 54 6.38 -8.63 -1.30
C MET A 54 5.47 -9.12 -0.17
N VAL A 55 4.94 -10.34 -0.32
CA VAL A 55 3.91 -10.92 0.54
C VAL A 55 4.33 -12.31 1.01
N ASP A 56 4.08 -12.64 2.29
CA ASP A 56 4.10 -14.01 2.82
C ASP A 56 2.95 -14.20 3.84
N ASP A 57 2.95 -15.26 4.65
CA ASP A 57 1.93 -15.51 5.69
C ASP A 57 1.91 -14.48 6.80
N THR A 58 3.03 -13.81 7.06
CA THR A 58 3.17 -12.88 8.19
C THR A 58 2.78 -11.45 7.83
N GLY A 59 2.59 -11.16 6.54
CA GLY A 59 2.08 -9.87 6.05
C GLY A 59 2.76 -9.42 4.75
N SER A 60 2.64 -8.12 4.49
CA SER A 60 3.01 -7.52 3.21
C SER A 60 3.93 -6.31 3.40
N TRP A 61 4.91 -6.17 2.53
CA TRP A 61 5.77 -4.99 2.42
C TRP A 61 5.56 -4.24 1.12
N GLN A 62 5.66 -2.92 1.18
CA GLN A 62 5.92 -2.09 0.01
C GLN A 62 7.44 -1.91 -0.12
N THR A 63 7.99 -2.38 -1.23
CA THR A 63 9.43 -2.49 -1.51
C THR A 63 9.94 -1.51 -2.56
N LEU A 64 9.04 -0.81 -3.27
CA LEU A 64 9.34 0.38 -4.08
C LEU A 64 8.22 1.43 -4.00
N PRO A 65 8.53 2.72 -4.18
CA PRO A 65 7.50 3.73 -4.46
C PRO A 65 6.67 3.36 -5.69
N LEU A 66 5.35 3.58 -5.65
CA LEU A 66 4.44 3.12 -6.71
C LEU A 66 4.52 3.94 -8.01
N ASN A 67 5.27 5.05 -8.00
CA ASN A 67 5.62 5.83 -9.18
C ASN A 67 7.03 5.51 -9.73
N PHE A 68 7.72 4.49 -9.20
CA PHE A 68 9.01 4.04 -9.73
C PHE A 68 8.80 2.82 -10.63
N LEU A 69 9.56 2.72 -11.71
CA LEU A 69 9.60 1.52 -12.54
C LEU A 69 10.24 0.35 -11.76
N GLY A 70 9.53 -0.78 -11.69
CA GLY A 70 10.09 -2.06 -11.25
C GLY A 70 10.37 -2.97 -12.45
N TRP A 71 11.37 -3.85 -12.37
CA TRP A 71 11.58 -4.87 -13.41
C TRP A 71 11.04 -6.22 -12.96
N HIS A 72 9.74 -6.41 -13.21
CA HIS A 72 9.00 -7.58 -12.72
C HIS A 72 8.21 -8.31 -13.82
N VAL A 73 7.76 -7.59 -14.85
CA VAL A 73 6.79 -8.12 -15.82
C VAL A 73 7.34 -8.19 -17.26
N GLY A 74 8.57 -7.72 -17.47
CA GLY A 74 9.22 -7.65 -18.78
C GLY A 74 9.09 -6.28 -19.46
N SER A 75 9.91 -6.04 -20.48
CA SER A 75 10.14 -4.71 -21.05
C SER A 75 8.89 -4.00 -21.58
N ARG A 76 7.92 -4.75 -22.10
CA ARG A 76 6.66 -4.21 -22.66
C ARG A 76 5.70 -3.66 -21.59
N GLY A 77 5.87 -4.10 -20.35
CA GLY A 77 4.96 -3.83 -19.24
C GLY A 77 5.50 -2.92 -18.15
N ASN A 78 6.80 -3.02 -17.83
CA ASN A 78 7.40 -2.38 -16.64
C ASN A 78 7.06 -0.88 -16.49
N SER A 79 6.93 -0.12 -17.59
CA SER A 79 6.59 1.32 -17.53
C SER A 79 5.11 1.63 -17.29
N LYS A 80 4.25 0.61 -17.30
CA LYS A 80 2.78 0.70 -17.21
C LYS A 80 2.24 0.01 -15.97
N THR A 81 3.08 -0.65 -15.19
CA THR A 81 2.64 -1.57 -14.13
C THR A 81 3.30 -1.25 -12.80
N VAL A 82 2.54 -1.48 -11.74
CA VAL A 82 3.10 -1.85 -10.45
C VAL A 82 2.86 -3.35 -10.23
N GLY A 83 3.62 -4.01 -9.38
CA GLY A 83 3.40 -5.42 -9.09
C GLY A 83 3.94 -5.86 -7.74
N PHE A 84 3.45 -7.00 -7.25
CA PHE A 84 3.96 -7.61 -6.03
C PHE A 84 4.12 -9.11 -6.18
N GLU A 85 5.05 -9.67 -5.41
CA GLU A 85 5.36 -11.10 -5.34
C GLU A 85 4.78 -11.73 -4.09
N ILE A 86 4.01 -12.79 -4.26
CA ILE A 86 3.58 -13.66 -3.17
C ILE A 86 4.59 -14.80 -3.06
N CYS A 87 5.30 -14.86 -1.94
CA CYS A 87 6.18 -15.98 -1.63
C CYS A 87 5.36 -17.25 -1.49
N GLU A 88 5.48 -18.16 -2.46
CA GLU A 88 4.92 -19.50 -2.32
C GLU A 88 5.61 -20.22 -1.16
N PRO A 89 4.88 -21.06 -0.39
CA PRO A 89 5.39 -21.63 0.84
C PRO A 89 6.59 -22.55 0.57
N LYS A 90 7.53 -22.61 1.50
CA LYS A 90 8.80 -23.36 1.34
C LYS A 90 8.62 -24.83 0.94
N ASN A 91 7.52 -25.45 1.36
CA ASN A 91 7.20 -26.84 1.07
C ASN A 91 6.49 -27.06 -0.27
N ILE A 92 6.21 -26.02 -1.08
CA ILE A 92 5.67 -26.22 -2.42
C ILE A 92 6.70 -26.94 -3.29
N VAL A 93 6.24 -27.94 -4.04
CA VAL A 93 7.07 -28.72 -4.95
C VAL A 93 6.44 -28.70 -6.33
N TYR A 94 7.24 -28.47 -7.37
CA TYR A 94 6.78 -28.48 -8.74
C TYR A 94 7.08 -29.81 -9.43
N ALA A 95 6.09 -30.33 -10.15
CA ALA A 95 6.15 -31.59 -10.88
C ALA A 95 6.84 -31.46 -12.26
N ASN A 96 7.30 -30.26 -12.63
CA ASN A 96 7.98 -30.00 -13.90
C ASN A 96 8.99 -28.85 -13.79
N ALA A 97 10.02 -28.87 -14.62
CA ALA A 97 11.11 -27.88 -14.62
C ALA A 97 10.65 -26.44 -14.93
N ASN A 98 9.54 -26.28 -15.64
CA ASN A 98 9.00 -24.96 -16.01
C ASN A 98 8.08 -24.37 -14.92
N HIS A 99 7.92 -25.07 -13.79
CA HIS A 99 7.13 -24.63 -12.64
C HIS A 99 5.68 -24.23 -12.99
N THR A 100 5.05 -24.96 -13.92
CA THR A 100 3.66 -24.71 -14.33
C THR A 100 2.66 -25.69 -13.72
N ARG A 101 3.15 -26.72 -13.00
CA ARG A 101 2.33 -27.72 -12.32
C ARG A 101 2.92 -28.07 -10.97
N VAL A 102 2.18 -27.82 -9.90
CA VAL A 102 2.54 -28.24 -8.54
C VAL A 102 2.36 -29.75 -8.40
N ASP A 103 3.27 -30.41 -7.70
CA ASP A 103 3.16 -31.82 -7.32
C ASP A 103 2.25 -31.96 -6.09
N THR A 104 0.98 -32.24 -6.31
CA THR A 104 -0.02 -32.34 -5.24
C THR A 104 0.13 -33.58 -4.36
N LYS A 105 1.04 -34.52 -4.71
CA LYS A 105 1.39 -35.63 -3.81
C LYS A 105 2.36 -35.19 -2.73
N LEU A 106 3.16 -34.15 -3.01
CA LEU A 106 4.16 -33.60 -2.08
C LEU A 106 3.69 -32.28 -1.44
N TYR A 107 2.69 -31.63 -2.03
CA TYR A 107 2.03 -30.44 -1.52
C TYR A 107 0.51 -30.61 -1.61
N ASP A 108 -0.11 -31.19 -0.58
CA ASP A 108 -1.54 -31.51 -0.58
C ASP A 108 -2.41 -30.27 -0.27
N PRO A 109 -3.20 -29.75 -1.23
CA PRO A 109 -4.09 -28.61 -1.00
C PRO A 109 -5.32 -28.94 -0.13
N ASN A 110 -5.52 -30.21 0.25
CA ASN A 110 -6.56 -30.61 1.21
C ASN A 110 -6.06 -30.65 2.65
N ASP A 111 -4.74 -30.65 2.87
CA ASP A 111 -4.16 -30.57 4.21
C ASP A 111 -4.59 -29.24 4.87
N PRO A 112 -5.22 -29.27 6.07
CA PRO A 112 -5.71 -28.05 6.72
C PRO A 112 -4.62 -27.00 6.99
N SER A 113 -3.38 -27.42 7.27
CA SER A 113 -2.26 -26.51 7.51
C SER A 113 -1.79 -25.84 6.22
N VAL A 114 -1.76 -26.58 5.11
CA VAL A 114 -1.43 -26.05 3.78
C VAL A 114 -2.50 -25.05 3.32
N ARG A 115 -3.78 -25.38 3.52
CA ARG A 115 -4.90 -24.47 3.24
C ARG A 115 -4.83 -23.20 4.09
N ALA A 116 -4.62 -23.34 5.39
CA ALA A 116 -4.55 -22.19 6.29
C ALA A 116 -3.37 -21.26 5.95
N ASP A 117 -2.23 -21.81 5.53
CA ASP A 117 -1.08 -21.03 5.06
C ASP A 117 -1.39 -20.27 3.76
N PHE A 118 -1.99 -20.95 2.78
CA PHE A 118 -2.44 -20.33 1.53
C PHE A 118 -3.40 -19.17 1.79
N GLU A 119 -4.44 -19.38 2.61
CA GLU A 119 -5.45 -18.36 2.89
C GLU A 119 -4.85 -17.13 3.59
N LYS A 120 -3.84 -17.30 4.46
CA LYS A 120 -3.10 -16.15 5.05
C LYS A 120 -2.39 -15.34 3.97
N ARG A 121 -1.65 -16.01 3.09
CA ARG A 121 -0.91 -15.35 1.98
C ARG A 121 -1.87 -14.66 1.01
N TYR A 122 -2.96 -15.33 0.65
CA TYR A 122 -3.99 -14.78 -0.22
C TYR A 122 -4.65 -13.55 0.40
N LYS A 123 -5.04 -13.61 1.68
CA LYS A 123 -5.56 -12.44 2.41
C LYS A 123 -4.57 -11.27 2.42
N ASN A 124 -3.30 -11.53 2.72
CA ASN A 124 -2.25 -10.50 2.74
C ASN A 124 -2.03 -9.89 1.34
N ALA A 125 -2.19 -10.69 0.28
CA ALA A 125 -2.16 -10.23 -1.11
C ALA A 125 -3.36 -9.32 -1.44
N VAL A 126 -4.59 -9.67 -1.00
CA VAL A 126 -5.77 -8.81 -1.14
C VAL A 126 -5.53 -7.47 -0.43
N GLU A 127 -5.06 -7.49 0.82
CA GLU A 127 -4.77 -6.27 1.59
C GLU A 127 -3.75 -5.36 0.89
N LEU A 128 -2.68 -5.94 0.35
CA LEU A 128 -1.66 -5.19 -0.39
C LEU A 128 -2.21 -4.62 -1.71
N ALA A 129 -2.97 -5.42 -2.46
CA ALA A 129 -3.57 -4.99 -3.72
C ALA A 129 -4.53 -3.82 -3.51
N VAL A 130 -5.35 -3.88 -2.46
CA VAL A 130 -6.24 -2.78 -2.06
C VAL A 130 -5.46 -1.50 -1.77
N ALA A 131 -4.37 -1.59 -0.99
CA ALA A 131 -3.56 -0.42 -0.69
C ALA A 131 -2.89 0.18 -1.94
N PHE A 132 -2.40 -0.65 -2.85
CA PHE A 132 -1.81 -0.18 -4.10
C PHE A 132 -2.86 0.46 -5.00
N CYS A 133 -4.06 -0.12 -5.09
CA CYS A 133 -5.18 0.47 -5.82
C CYS A 133 -5.56 1.85 -5.24
N ARG A 134 -5.62 1.99 -3.91
CA ARG A 134 -5.89 3.30 -3.26
C ARG A 134 -4.82 4.34 -3.55
N GLU A 135 -3.54 3.98 -3.46
CA GLU A 135 -2.43 4.93 -3.64
C GLU A 135 -2.25 5.35 -5.11
N THR A 136 -2.51 4.44 -6.06
CA THR A 136 -2.32 4.70 -7.50
C THR A 136 -3.60 5.16 -8.21
N GLY A 137 -4.78 4.90 -7.65
CA GLY A 137 -6.06 5.06 -8.34
C GLY A 137 -6.36 3.98 -9.38
N ILE A 138 -5.55 2.91 -9.45
CA ILE A 138 -5.82 1.77 -10.33
C ILE A 138 -7.10 1.08 -9.84
N PRO A 139 -8.13 0.90 -10.70
CA PRO A 139 -9.34 0.21 -10.30
C PRO A 139 -9.10 -1.29 -10.16
N ALA A 140 -9.89 -1.97 -9.33
CA ALA A 140 -9.81 -3.41 -9.14
C ALA A 140 -9.89 -4.20 -10.47
N SER A 141 -10.63 -3.70 -11.46
CA SER A 141 -10.73 -4.30 -12.80
C SER A 141 -9.42 -4.33 -13.59
N ARG A 142 -8.38 -3.62 -13.14
CA ARG A 142 -7.02 -3.61 -13.72
C ARG A 142 -5.98 -4.29 -12.84
N VAL A 143 -6.44 -5.06 -11.85
CA VAL A 143 -5.61 -5.99 -11.08
C VAL A 143 -5.61 -7.32 -11.84
N VAL A 144 -4.46 -7.70 -12.38
CA VAL A 144 -4.32 -8.84 -13.30
C VAL A 144 -3.16 -9.73 -12.87
N SER A 145 -3.21 -11.03 -13.19
CA SER A 145 -2.05 -11.91 -13.02
C SER A 145 -0.96 -11.62 -14.05
N HIS A 146 0.25 -12.18 -13.86
CA HIS A 146 1.29 -12.13 -14.90
C HIS A 146 0.78 -12.75 -16.21
N LYS A 147 0.08 -13.89 -16.10
CA LYS A 147 -0.55 -14.58 -17.23
C LYS A 147 -1.59 -13.75 -17.96
N GLU A 148 -2.51 -13.08 -17.24
CA GLU A 148 -3.45 -12.15 -17.86
C GLU A 148 -2.71 -10.94 -18.49
N GLY A 149 -1.63 -10.48 -17.87
CA GLY A 149 -0.74 -9.47 -18.43
C GLY A 149 -0.11 -9.88 -19.78
N TRP A 150 0.23 -11.16 -19.97
CA TRP A 150 0.71 -11.68 -21.24
C TRP A 150 -0.37 -11.57 -22.32
N THR A 151 -1.60 -11.99 -22.01
CA THR A 151 -2.76 -11.89 -22.91
C THR A 151 -3.06 -10.44 -23.29
N LEU A 152 -2.85 -9.50 -22.37
CA LEU A 152 -2.99 -8.05 -22.60
C LEU A 152 -1.81 -7.42 -23.36
N GLY A 153 -0.76 -8.19 -23.68
CA GLY A 153 0.45 -7.69 -24.35
C GLY A 153 1.34 -6.79 -23.48
N ILE A 154 1.16 -6.85 -22.15
CA ILE A 154 1.89 -6.03 -21.17
C ILE A 154 2.80 -6.88 -20.26
N ALA A 155 3.02 -8.16 -20.58
CA ALA A 155 3.93 -9.00 -19.81
C ALA A 155 4.77 -9.94 -20.67
N SER A 156 5.71 -10.64 -20.04
CA SER A 156 6.31 -11.87 -20.55
C SER A 156 5.38 -13.07 -20.33
N ASN A 157 5.64 -14.18 -21.02
CA ASN A 157 4.80 -15.37 -21.00
C ASN A 157 5.05 -16.24 -19.74
N HIS A 158 4.57 -15.79 -18.59
CA HIS A 158 4.61 -16.55 -17.33
C HIS A 158 3.19 -16.89 -16.86
N GLY A 159 3.06 -17.99 -16.10
CA GLY A 159 1.77 -18.54 -15.66
C GLY A 159 1.27 -18.05 -14.30
N ASP A 160 2.09 -17.36 -13.52
CA ASP A 160 1.81 -16.96 -12.14
C ASP A 160 0.64 -15.98 -11.99
N PRO A 161 -0.15 -16.09 -10.89
CA PRO A 161 -0.09 -17.08 -9.81
C PRO A 161 -1.02 -18.31 -10.03
N ASP A 162 -1.64 -18.42 -11.22
CA ASP A 162 -2.74 -19.36 -11.51
C ASP A 162 -2.38 -20.83 -11.22
N GLN A 163 -1.14 -21.24 -11.49
CA GLN A 163 -0.68 -22.63 -11.29
C GLN A 163 -0.80 -23.09 -9.83
N TRP A 164 -0.74 -22.15 -8.89
CA TRP A 164 -0.84 -22.41 -7.47
C TRP A 164 -2.25 -22.12 -6.94
N TRP A 165 -2.84 -20.99 -7.33
CA TRP A 165 -4.17 -20.57 -6.84
C TRP A 165 -5.31 -21.52 -7.23
N SER A 166 -5.22 -22.12 -8.41
CA SER A 166 -6.23 -23.07 -8.89
C SER A 166 -6.39 -24.29 -7.99
N LEU A 167 -5.35 -24.68 -7.23
CA LEU A 167 -5.42 -25.78 -6.25
C LEU A 167 -6.36 -25.47 -5.08
N PHE A 168 -6.60 -24.19 -4.80
CA PHE A 168 -7.44 -23.73 -3.69
C PHE A 168 -8.78 -23.15 -4.18
N GLY A 169 -9.09 -23.28 -5.48
CA GLY A 169 -10.32 -22.75 -6.08
C GLY A 169 -10.35 -21.22 -6.17
N LYS A 170 -9.20 -20.54 -6.07
CA LYS A 170 -9.11 -19.08 -6.25
C LYS A 170 -8.84 -18.74 -7.72
N THR A 171 -9.45 -17.66 -8.18
CA THR A 171 -9.29 -17.12 -9.54
C THR A 171 -8.97 -15.63 -9.48
N MET A 172 -8.39 -15.09 -10.56
CA MET A 172 -8.16 -13.64 -10.66
C MET A 172 -9.46 -12.83 -10.64
N ASP A 173 -10.56 -13.36 -11.19
CA ASP A 173 -11.89 -12.72 -11.07
C ASP A 173 -12.36 -12.63 -9.62
N GLY A 174 -12.23 -13.74 -8.86
CA GLY A 174 -12.53 -13.74 -7.44
C GLY A 174 -11.67 -12.76 -6.66
N PHE A 175 -10.37 -12.73 -6.94
CA PHE A 175 -9.43 -11.79 -6.32
C PHE A 175 -9.80 -10.32 -6.63
N ARG A 176 -10.12 -10.00 -7.89
CA ARG A 176 -10.60 -8.67 -8.28
C ARG A 176 -11.89 -8.29 -7.55
N ALA A 177 -12.82 -9.23 -7.39
CA ALA A 177 -14.06 -8.98 -6.66
C ALA A 177 -13.80 -8.69 -5.18
N GLU A 178 -12.94 -9.46 -4.52
CA GLU A 178 -12.54 -9.23 -3.13
C GLU A 178 -11.82 -7.88 -2.95
N VAL A 179 -10.91 -7.53 -3.86
CA VAL A 179 -10.25 -6.20 -3.87
C VAL A 179 -11.27 -5.08 -4.07
N ALA A 180 -12.19 -5.23 -5.03
CA ALA A 180 -13.23 -4.25 -5.31
C ALA A 180 -14.13 -4.03 -4.09
N GLU A 181 -14.52 -5.10 -3.39
CA GLU A 181 -15.34 -5.02 -2.20
C GLU A 181 -14.59 -4.33 -1.05
N ALA A 182 -13.35 -4.71 -0.80
CA ALA A 182 -12.51 -4.08 0.23
C ALA A 182 -12.21 -2.59 -0.05
N LEU A 183 -12.21 -2.17 -1.32
CA LEU A 183 -12.10 -0.75 -1.70
C LEU A 183 -13.36 0.05 -1.32
N LYS A 184 -14.56 -0.53 -1.43
CA LYS A 184 -15.82 0.13 -1.02
C LYS A 184 -15.91 0.33 0.50
N VAL A 185 -15.44 -0.65 1.28
CA VAL A 185 -15.54 -0.64 2.75
C VAL A 185 -14.68 0.47 3.41
N SER A 186 -13.76 1.09 2.66
CA SER A 186 -12.80 2.08 3.19
C SER A 186 -13.10 3.55 2.89
N GLU A 187 -14.31 3.89 2.47
CA GLU A 187 -14.73 5.30 2.45
C GLU A 187 -14.89 5.90 3.86
N THR A 188 -14.65 5.11 4.93
CA THR A 188 -14.40 5.60 6.29
C THR A 188 -12.89 5.85 6.51
N PRO A 189 -12.45 7.03 7.02
CA PRO A 189 -11.07 7.47 6.86
C PRO A 189 -10.07 6.66 7.70
N ALA A 190 -9.11 5.99 7.06
CA ALA A 190 -7.94 5.41 7.73
C ALA A 190 -6.73 6.36 7.64
N GLU A 191 -6.13 6.63 8.81
CA GLU A 191 -4.98 7.52 9.04
C GLU A 191 -3.77 7.24 8.14
N LYS A 192 -3.23 8.32 7.55
CA LYS A 192 -1.92 8.34 6.88
C LYS A 192 -0.79 8.26 7.91
N PRO A 193 0.38 7.68 7.56
CA PRO A 193 1.58 7.77 8.41
C PRO A 193 1.91 9.24 8.69
N ALA A 194 2.17 9.57 9.96
CA ALA A 194 2.43 10.93 10.40
C ALA A 194 3.64 11.53 9.66
N GLU A 195 3.40 12.40 8.68
CA GLU A 195 4.43 13.28 8.14
C GLU A 195 4.91 14.21 9.27
N LYS A 196 6.23 14.46 9.32
CA LYS A 196 6.82 15.39 10.29
C LYS A 196 6.10 16.74 10.21
N VAL A 197 5.37 17.08 11.27
CA VAL A 197 4.61 18.33 11.36
C VAL A 197 5.61 19.48 11.47
N LEU A 198 5.60 20.38 10.48
CA LEU A 198 6.41 21.59 10.45
C LEU A 198 5.59 22.85 10.72
N PHE A 199 4.26 22.79 10.52
CA PHE A 199 3.35 23.92 10.60
C PHE A 199 2.09 23.56 11.39
N ARG A 200 1.67 24.41 12.32
CA ARG A 200 0.40 24.29 13.06
C ARG A 200 -0.48 25.50 12.79
N VAL A 201 -1.77 25.28 12.63
CA VAL A 201 -2.76 26.36 12.52
C VAL A 201 -3.40 26.57 13.88
N GLN A 202 -3.22 27.75 14.47
CA GLN A 202 -3.74 28.12 15.78
C GLN A 202 -4.88 29.12 15.62
N ALA A 203 -6.09 28.79 16.08
CA ALA A 203 -7.28 29.65 16.04
C ALA A 203 -7.47 30.50 17.31
N GLY A 204 -6.74 30.21 18.38
CA GLY A 204 -6.83 31.00 19.62
C GLY A 204 -5.83 30.59 20.68
N ALA A 205 -5.67 31.42 21.70
CA ALA A 205 -4.89 31.12 22.91
C ALA A 205 -5.56 31.79 24.11
N PHE A 206 -5.95 31.01 25.11
CA PHE A 206 -6.76 31.47 26.24
C PHE A 206 -6.12 31.07 27.56
N LEU A 207 -6.21 31.91 28.59
CA LEU A 207 -5.79 31.54 29.94
C LEU A 207 -6.75 30.50 30.57
N LYS A 208 -8.06 30.64 30.30
CA LYS A 208 -9.12 29.77 30.79
C LYS A 208 -9.42 28.66 29.79
N LYS A 209 -9.48 27.42 30.27
CA LYS A 209 -9.75 26.23 29.45
C LYS A 209 -11.14 26.31 28.80
N GLU A 210 -12.12 26.83 29.52
CA GLU A 210 -13.51 26.94 29.07
C GLU A 210 -13.65 27.89 27.86
N SER A 211 -12.78 28.90 27.76
CA SER A 211 -12.75 29.79 26.58
C SER A 211 -12.20 29.08 25.34
N ALA A 212 -11.23 28.19 25.51
CA ALA A 212 -10.72 27.35 24.44
C ALA A 212 -11.77 26.32 23.98
N GLU A 213 -12.45 25.67 24.92
CA GLU A 213 -13.53 24.72 24.65
C GLU A 213 -14.70 25.38 23.90
N ARG A 214 -15.12 26.60 24.30
CA ARG A 214 -16.13 27.35 23.54
C ARG A 214 -15.71 27.66 22.10
N LEU A 215 -14.43 27.96 21.86
CA LEU A 215 -13.95 28.18 20.50
C LEU A 215 -13.90 26.88 19.69
N ILE A 216 -13.53 25.76 20.31
CA ILE A 216 -13.53 24.44 19.65
C ILE A 216 -14.94 24.07 19.19
N VAL A 217 -15.95 24.20 20.05
CA VAL A 217 -17.36 23.93 19.68
C VAL A 217 -17.82 24.81 18.51
N ARG A 218 -17.42 26.09 18.48
CA ARG A 218 -17.74 26.98 17.36
C ARG A 218 -17.06 26.55 16.06
N LEU A 219 -15.80 26.13 16.13
CA LEU A 219 -15.05 25.62 14.98
C LEU A 219 -15.67 24.33 14.45
N GLU A 220 -16.03 23.39 15.33
CA GLU A 220 -16.66 22.12 14.97
C GLU A 220 -18.03 22.34 14.30
N ASN A 221 -18.86 23.22 14.86
CA ASN A 221 -20.14 23.61 14.26
C ASN A 221 -19.99 24.29 12.90
N ALA A 222 -18.83 24.89 12.62
CA ALA A 222 -18.47 25.47 11.32
C ALA A 222 -17.73 24.49 10.39
N GLY A 223 -17.59 23.22 10.79
CA GLY A 223 -16.95 22.17 9.98
C GLY A 223 -15.42 22.11 10.07
N PHE A 224 -14.82 22.69 11.12
CA PHE A 224 -13.37 22.66 11.38
C PHE A 224 -13.06 21.83 12.62
N SER A 225 -12.18 20.83 12.50
CA SER A 225 -11.64 20.11 13.64
C SER A 225 -10.66 21.00 14.41
N ALA A 226 -10.73 21.00 15.74
CA ALA A 226 -9.76 21.70 16.58
C ALA A 226 -9.54 21.00 17.92
N ILE A 227 -8.34 21.14 18.49
CA ILE A 227 -7.97 20.58 19.80
C ILE A 227 -7.41 21.64 20.73
N ALA A 228 -7.61 21.45 22.03
CA ALA A 228 -6.98 22.24 23.07
C ALA A 228 -5.57 21.69 23.34
N VAL A 229 -4.54 22.54 23.21
CA VAL A 229 -3.14 22.20 23.50
C VAL A 229 -2.64 23.09 24.62
N ARG A 230 -2.15 22.51 25.71
CA ARG A 230 -1.55 23.26 26.80
C ARG A 230 -0.17 23.77 26.39
N ASP A 231 0.08 25.07 26.53
CA ASP A 231 1.37 25.70 26.29
C ASP A 231 1.62 26.78 27.36
N GLY A 232 2.40 26.42 28.37
CA GLY A 232 2.66 27.25 29.54
C GLY A 232 1.36 27.63 30.28
N LEU A 233 1.12 28.93 30.40
CA LEU A 233 -0.08 29.49 31.04
C LEU A 233 -1.33 29.45 30.15
N PHE A 234 -1.16 29.23 28.84
CA PHE A 234 -2.24 29.29 27.87
C PHE A 234 -2.73 27.90 27.45
N THR A 235 -4.00 27.83 27.09
CA THR A 235 -4.61 26.74 26.34
C THR A 235 -4.83 27.25 24.92
N ARG A 236 -4.06 26.72 23.96
CA ARG A 236 -4.13 27.06 22.54
C ARG A 236 -5.18 26.20 21.86
N VAL A 237 -5.91 26.78 20.92
CA VAL A 237 -6.81 26.04 20.04
C VAL A 237 -6.10 25.79 18.72
N GLN A 238 -5.72 24.54 18.47
CA GLN A 238 -5.04 24.11 17.25
C GLN A 238 -6.06 23.49 16.30
N ALA A 239 -6.26 24.08 15.12
CA ALA A 239 -7.19 23.63 14.10
C ALA A 239 -6.56 22.67 13.07
N GLY A 240 -5.23 22.59 13.02
CA GLY A 240 -4.54 21.68 12.10
C GLY A 240 -3.03 21.63 12.30
N ALA A 241 -2.40 20.57 11.78
CA ALA A 241 -0.97 20.31 11.82
C ALA A 241 -0.54 19.70 10.47
N PHE A 242 0.48 20.29 9.85
CA PHE A 242 0.87 19.98 8.46
C PHE A 242 2.38 19.94 8.29
N ALA A 243 2.85 19.10 7.38
CA ALA A 243 4.26 19.08 6.97
C ALA A 243 4.60 20.18 5.95
N LYS A 244 3.60 20.74 5.27
CA LYS A 244 3.77 21.76 4.21
C LYS A 244 3.06 23.06 4.56
N TYR A 245 3.70 24.19 4.31
CA TYR A 245 3.16 25.51 4.62
C TYR A 245 1.89 25.80 3.81
N GLU A 246 1.83 25.34 2.57
CA GLU A 246 0.70 25.55 1.65
C GLU A 246 -0.59 24.95 2.21
N ASN A 247 -0.50 23.77 2.83
CA ASN A 247 -1.65 23.11 3.46
C ASN A 247 -2.11 23.86 4.73
N ALA A 248 -1.15 24.35 5.53
CA ALA A 248 -1.46 25.18 6.69
C ALA A 248 -2.09 26.52 6.27
N ARG A 249 -1.61 27.13 5.18
CA ARG A 249 -2.15 28.36 4.60
C ARG A 249 -3.55 28.15 4.02
N ALA A 250 -3.81 27.00 3.39
CA ALA A 250 -5.14 26.66 2.89
C ALA A 250 -6.16 26.57 4.03
N LEU A 251 -5.82 25.92 5.15
CA LEU A 251 -6.69 25.90 6.32
C LEU A 251 -6.85 27.29 6.95
N LEU A 252 -5.78 28.08 7.02
CA LEU A 252 -5.82 29.46 7.50
C LEU A 252 -6.85 30.30 6.72
N MET A 253 -6.80 30.25 5.38
CA MET A 253 -7.72 31.00 4.52
C MET A 253 -9.18 30.57 4.77
N ARG A 254 -9.44 29.26 4.83
CA ARG A 254 -10.80 28.76 5.13
C ARG A 254 -11.32 29.21 6.49
N LEU A 255 -10.46 29.25 7.51
CA LEU A 255 -10.85 29.74 8.83
C LEU A 255 -11.19 31.24 8.79
N HIS A 256 -10.39 32.04 8.08
CA HIS A 256 -10.66 33.48 7.89
C HIS A 256 -11.96 33.71 7.11
N ASP A 257 -12.20 32.96 6.02
CA ASP A 257 -13.44 33.02 5.23
C ASP A 257 -14.67 32.65 6.06
N ALA A 258 -14.51 31.75 7.03
CA ALA A 258 -15.55 31.37 8.00
C ALA A 258 -15.63 32.30 9.22
N GLY A 259 -14.87 33.40 9.25
CA GLY A 259 -14.93 34.42 10.31
C GLY A 259 -14.14 34.09 11.58
N PHE A 260 -13.24 33.12 11.53
CA PHE A 260 -12.37 32.75 12.65
C PHE A 260 -10.99 33.39 12.51
N ALA A 261 -10.52 34.05 13.57
CA ALA A 261 -9.13 34.45 13.66
C ALA A 261 -8.24 33.20 13.77
N ALA A 262 -7.19 33.13 12.95
CA ALA A 262 -6.21 32.05 13.01
C ALA A 262 -4.84 32.53 12.50
N ILE A 263 -3.78 31.81 12.87
CA ILE A 263 -2.41 32.02 12.41
C ILE A 263 -1.70 30.69 12.14
N VAL A 264 -0.74 30.68 11.22
CA VAL A 264 0.19 29.56 11.01
C VAL A 264 1.43 29.76 11.89
N LYS A 265 1.85 28.72 12.59
CA LYS A 265 3.09 28.69 13.39
C LYS A 265 4.02 27.60 12.89
N ASN A 266 5.31 27.90 12.84
CA ASN A 266 6.35 26.90 12.62
C ASN A 266 6.58 26.12 13.92
N VAL A 267 6.94 24.84 13.80
CA VAL A 267 7.13 23.90 14.92
C VAL A 267 8.52 23.30 14.90
#